data_AF-A0A7Z0GPY4-F1
#
_entry.id   AF-A0A7Z0GPY4-F1
#
_cell.length_a   1.000
_cell.length_b   1.000
_cell.length_c   1.000
_cell.angle_alpha   90.00
_cell.angle_beta   90.00
_cell.angle_gamma   90.00
#
_symmetry.space_group_name_H-M   'P 1'
#
loop_
_entity.id
_entity.type
_entity.pdbx_description
1 polymer ?
#
loop_
_entity_poly.entity_id
_entity_poly.type
_entity_poly.pdbx_seq_one_letter_code
_entity_poly.pdbx_strand_id
1 'polypeptide(L)'
;MAGQDDDARAGRPRRETRAQREWRPGMTRPPRSVRVMFASAVLSLEALLMFFYGLMAWGLHQNEWFAWWLFGGSLVVSALLILTCAVLTRPWGYWMGWILQGVIIAGGVFEPFMYFVGVMFLACWWYAVVKGRQLDREKMERWRAEERLAAEAEPGRPETEHMHREES
;
A
#
# COMPACT_ATOMS: atom_id res chain seq x y z
N MET A 1 34.69 -20.50 -45.14
CA MET A 1 33.87 -19.27 -45.28
C MET A 1 32.56 -19.45 -44.50
N ALA A 2 32.59 -19.39 -43.17
CA ALA A 2 31.39 -19.55 -42.33
C ALA A 2 31.60 -18.91 -40.95
N GLY A 3 31.83 -17.59 -40.91
CA GLY A 3 32.13 -16.89 -39.66
C GLY A 3 31.85 -15.40 -39.68
N GLN A 4 30.90 -14.94 -40.51
CA GLN A 4 30.59 -13.50 -40.66
C GLN A 4 29.12 -13.15 -40.33
N ASP A 5 28.28 -14.13 -40.00
CA ASP A 5 26.81 -13.93 -39.91
C ASP A 5 26.25 -13.89 -38.48
N ASP A 6 27.05 -14.19 -37.45
CA ASP A 6 26.56 -14.21 -36.05
C ASP A 6 26.52 -12.82 -35.39
N ASP A 7 27.29 -11.86 -35.89
CA ASP A 7 27.34 -10.49 -35.32
C ASP A 7 26.11 -9.63 -35.68
N ALA A 8 25.32 -10.06 -36.68
CA ALA A 8 24.14 -9.32 -37.14
C ALA A 8 22.89 -9.49 -36.24
N ARG A 9 22.94 -10.36 -35.22
CA ARG A 9 21.84 -10.60 -34.27
C ARG A 9 22.05 -9.95 -32.90
N ALA A 10 23.03 -9.06 -32.75
CA ALA A 10 23.25 -8.33 -31.51
C ALA A 10 22.05 -7.41 -31.19
N GLY A 11 21.21 -7.90 -30.28
CA GLY A 11 19.89 -7.38 -30.00
C GLY A 11 19.86 -5.93 -29.55
N ARG A 12 18.81 -5.24 -30.00
CA ARG A 12 18.34 -3.93 -29.55
C ARG A 12 18.56 -3.79 -28.03
N PRO A 13 19.29 -2.78 -27.52
CA PRO A 13 19.56 -2.65 -26.09
C PRO A 13 18.23 -2.48 -25.35
N ARG A 14 17.80 -3.55 -24.67
CA ARG A 14 16.59 -3.57 -23.87
C ARG A 14 16.84 -2.58 -22.74
N ARG A 15 16.12 -1.46 -22.70
CA ARG A 15 16.25 -0.45 -21.64
C ARG A 15 15.86 -1.10 -20.31
N GLU A 16 16.84 -1.62 -19.60
CA GLU A 16 16.67 -2.14 -18.26
C GLU A 16 16.16 -1.01 -17.36
N THR A 17 15.05 -1.26 -16.67
CA THR A 17 14.50 -0.29 -15.71
C THR A 17 15.49 -0.09 -14.56
N ARG A 18 15.53 1.10 -13.94
CA ARG A 18 16.53 1.44 -12.91
C ARG A 18 16.57 0.42 -11.76
N ALA A 19 15.41 -0.13 -11.39
CA ALA A 19 15.26 -1.18 -10.39
C ALA A 19 15.90 -2.52 -10.80
N GLN A 20 16.03 -2.77 -12.10
CA GLN A 20 16.64 -3.98 -12.65
C GLN A 20 18.18 -3.88 -12.67
N ARG A 21 18.72 -2.67 -12.90
CA ARG A 21 20.16 -2.39 -12.83
C ARG A 21 20.72 -2.45 -11.41
N GLU A 22 19.90 -2.13 -10.42
CA GLU A 22 20.31 -2.03 -9.01
C GLU A 22 20.07 -3.33 -8.24
N TRP A 23 19.46 -4.33 -8.88
CA TRP A 23 19.22 -5.63 -8.28
C TRP A 23 20.54 -6.41 -8.12
N ARG A 24 20.97 -6.60 -6.86
CA ARG A 24 22.10 -7.47 -6.51
C ARG A 24 21.56 -8.81 -5.99
N PRO A 25 22.09 -9.97 -6.44
CA PRO A 25 21.72 -11.27 -5.90
C PRO A 25 21.97 -11.30 -4.39
N GLY A 26 20.95 -11.61 -3.59
CA GLY A 26 21.02 -11.62 -2.12
C GLY A 26 20.39 -10.40 -1.41
N MET A 27 19.94 -9.37 -2.15
CA MET A 27 19.26 -8.22 -1.56
C MET A 27 17.88 -8.62 -1.01
N THR A 28 17.71 -8.55 0.31
CA THR A 28 16.43 -8.79 0.97
C THR A 28 15.48 -7.62 0.67
N ARG A 29 14.17 -7.87 0.59
CA ARG A 29 13.19 -6.81 0.23
C ARG A 29 12.81 -5.98 1.45
N PRO A 30 12.78 -4.63 1.36
CA PRO A 30 12.41 -3.80 2.49
C PRO A 30 11.01 -4.17 3.02
N PRO A 31 10.81 -4.13 4.35
CA PRO A 31 9.56 -4.53 4.97
C PRO A 31 8.40 -3.65 4.53
N ARG A 32 7.22 -4.24 4.31
CA ARG A 32 5.99 -3.47 4.00
C ARG A 32 5.65 -2.51 5.14
N SER A 33 5.21 -1.30 4.76
CA SER A 33 4.86 -0.26 5.72
C SER A 33 3.65 -0.65 6.57
N VAL A 34 3.84 -0.70 7.88
CA VAL A 34 2.80 -1.08 8.85
C VAL A 34 1.65 -0.07 8.84
N ARG A 35 1.97 1.20 8.65
CA ARG A 35 0.99 2.28 8.51
C ARG A 35 0.03 2.03 7.35
N VAL A 36 0.57 1.69 6.18
CA VAL A 36 -0.22 1.45 4.97
C VAL A 36 -1.15 0.25 5.17
N MET A 37 -0.67 -0.82 5.84
CA MET A 37 -1.50 -1.99 6.13
C MET A 37 -2.70 -1.64 7.02
N PHE A 38 -2.47 -0.99 8.18
CA PHE A 38 -3.57 -0.61 9.07
C PHE A 38 -4.53 0.37 8.43
N ALA A 39 -4.03 1.43 7.78
CA ALA A 39 -4.89 2.42 7.14
C ALA A 39 -5.67 1.83 5.94
N SER A 40 -5.08 0.91 5.17
CA SER A 40 -5.82 0.19 4.12
C SER A 40 -6.91 -0.72 4.69
N ALA A 41 -6.69 -1.36 5.84
CA ALA A 41 -7.69 -2.17 6.51
C ALA A 41 -8.87 -1.33 7.02
N VAL A 42 -8.58 -0.18 7.64
CA VAL A 42 -9.61 0.79 8.08
C VAL A 42 -10.46 1.24 6.90
N LEU A 43 -9.84 1.74 5.82
CA LEU A 43 -10.55 2.19 4.62
C LEU A 43 -11.38 1.08 3.95
N SER A 44 -10.88 -0.16 3.95
CA SER A 44 -11.60 -1.30 3.38
C SER A 44 -12.85 -1.65 4.20
N LEU A 45 -12.76 -1.60 5.52
CA LEU A 45 -13.90 -1.77 6.42
C LEU A 45 -14.91 -0.64 6.26
N GLU A 46 -14.46 0.61 6.14
CA GLU A 46 -15.35 1.76 5.87
C GLU A 46 -16.04 1.63 4.52
N ALA A 47 -15.36 1.14 3.49
CA ALA A 47 -15.96 0.98 2.18
C ALA A 47 -17.13 -0.01 2.24
N LEU A 48 -16.96 -1.12 2.96
CA LEU A 48 -18.03 -2.08 3.21
C LEU A 48 -19.16 -1.45 4.03
N LEU A 49 -18.83 -0.67 5.05
CA LEU A 49 -19.84 0.04 5.85
C LEU A 49 -20.64 1.03 5.03
N MET A 50 -20.01 1.82 4.16
CA MET A 50 -20.70 2.76 3.28
C MET A 50 -21.57 2.05 2.24
N PHE A 51 -21.15 0.87 1.79
CA PHE A 51 -21.97 0.02 0.92
C PHE A 51 -23.23 -0.47 1.65
N PHE A 52 -23.08 -1.03 2.86
CA PHE A 52 -24.22 -1.49 3.66
C PHE A 52 -25.11 -0.34 4.13
N TYR A 53 -24.52 0.81 4.44
CA TYR A 53 -25.26 2.02 4.76
C TYR A 53 -26.18 2.44 3.62
N GLY A 54 -25.68 2.40 2.38
CA GLY A 54 -26.51 2.65 1.21
C GLY A 54 -27.72 1.73 1.15
N LEU A 55 -27.49 0.42 1.30
CA LEU A 55 -28.56 -0.58 1.28
C LEU A 55 -29.58 -0.37 2.39
N MET A 56 -29.11 -0.05 3.60
CA MET A 56 -29.94 0.25 4.76
C MET A 56 -30.77 1.52 4.55
N ALA A 57 -30.13 2.61 4.12
CA ALA A 57 -30.79 3.89 3.86
C ALA A 57 -31.83 3.76 2.73
N TRP A 58 -31.50 3.03 1.66
CA TRP A 58 -32.45 2.74 0.60
C TRP A 58 -33.64 1.91 1.08
N GLY A 59 -33.40 0.88 1.89
CA GLY A 59 -34.46 0.04 2.46
C GLY A 59 -35.39 0.82 3.41
N LEU A 60 -34.82 1.73 4.21
CA LEU A 60 -35.59 2.54 5.16
C LEU A 60 -36.41 3.65 4.47
N HIS A 61 -35.86 4.24 3.40
CA HIS A 61 -36.47 5.36 2.69
C HIS A 61 -37.07 4.96 1.33
N GLN A 62 -37.37 3.69 1.10
CA GLN A 62 -37.81 3.18 -0.21
C GLN A 62 -39.01 3.91 -0.84
N ASN A 63 -39.84 4.58 -0.02
CA ASN A 63 -41.01 5.33 -0.46
C ASN A 63 -40.70 6.79 -0.83
N GLU A 64 -39.47 7.23 -0.58
CA GLU A 64 -39.00 8.60 -0.80
C GLU A 64 -38.17 8.71 -2.08
N TRP A 65 -38.35 9.80 -2.82
CA TRP A 65 -37.66 10.03 -4.08
C TRP A 65 -36.12 10.19 -3.91
N PHE A 66 -35.66 10.61 -2.73
CA PHE A 66 -34.24 10.84 -2.44
C PHE A 66 -33.47 9.55 -2.07
N ALA A 67 -34.14 8.42 -1.85
CA ALA A 67 -33.48 7.17 -1.45
C ALA A 67 -32.46 6.68 -2.48
N TRP A 68 -32.77 6.84 -3.78
CA TRP A 68 -31.83 6.51 -4.86
C TRP A 68 -30.58 7.40 -4.83
N TRP A 69 -30.72 8.66 -4.46
CA TRP A 69 -29.58 9.58 -4.32
C TRP A 69 -28.71 9.22 -3.12
N LEU A 70 -29.31 8.82 -1.99
CA LEU A 70 -28.56 8.33 -0.83
C LEU A 70 -27.77 7.07 -1.14
N PHE A 71 -28.40 6.08 -1.80
CA PHE A 71 -27.73 4.85 -2.23
C PHE A 71 -26.58 5.12 -3.22
N GLY A 72 -26.85 5.96 -4.23
CA GLY A 72 -25.83 6.35 -5.20
C GLY A 72 -24.66 7.08 -4.54
N GLY A 73 -24.95 8.03 -3.64
CA GLY A 73 -23.95 8.78 -2.90
C GLY A 73 -23.08 7.88 -2.02
N SER A 74 -23.68 6.96 -1.26
CA SER A 74 -22.94 6.04 -0.41
C SER A 74 -22.09 5.05 -1.22
N LEU A 75 -22.58 4.61 -2.39
CA LEU A 75 -21.83 3.75 -3.29
C LEU A 75 -20.62 4.48 -3.88
N VAL A 76 -20.77 5.76 -4.25
CA VAL A 76 -19.65 6.60 -4.70
C VAL A 76 -18.61 6.76 -3.60
N VAL A 77 -19.03 7.05 -2.36
CA VAL A 77 -18.09 7.16 -1.22
C VAL A 77 -17.38 5.83 -0.97
N SER A 78 -18.10 4.70 -1.02
CA SER A 78 -17.51 3.36 -0.92
C SER A 78 -16.43 3.12 -1.98
N ALA A 79 -16.71 3.45 -3.24
CA ALA A 79 -15.74 3.33 -4.33
C ALA A 79 -14.52 4.25 -4.13
N LEU A 80 -14.73 5.48 -3.64
CA LEU A 80 -13.65 6.42 -3.33
C LEU A 80 -12.75 5.92 -2.18
N LEU A 81 -13.31 5.25 -1.16
CA LEU A 81 -12.55 4.63 -0.09
C LEU A 81 -11.62 3.53 -0.63
N ILE A 82 -12.15 2.64 -1.49
CA ILE A 82 -11.36 1.60 -2.15
C ILE A 82 -10.27 2.19 -3.04
N LEU A 83 -10.61 3.22 -3.83
CA LEU A 83 -9.62 3.90 -4.68
C LEU A 83 -8.52 4.55 -3.83
N THR A 84 -8.88 5.13 -2.67
CA THR A 84 -7.94 5.74 -1.74
C THR A 84 -6.97 4.70 -1.17
N CYS A 85 -7.38 3.45 -0.96
CA CYS A 85 -6.47 2.36 -0.58
C CYS A 85 -5.30 2.20 -1.57
N ALA A 86 -5.55 2.34 -2.87
CA ALA A 86 -4.52 2.22 -3.90
C ALA A 86 -3.52 3.39 -3.88
N VAL A 87 -4.00 4.59 -3.55
CA VAL A 87 -3.20 5.84 -3.57
C VAL A 87 -2.52 6.14 -2.23
N LEU A 88 -2.82 5.36 -1.18
CA LEU A 88 -2.28 5.53 0.17
C LEU A 88 -0.75 5.40 0.27
N THR A 89 -0.12 4.82 -0.75
CA THR A 89 1.34 4.78 -0.91
C THR A 89 1.96 6.16 -1.13
N ARG A 90 1.16 7.17 -1.51
CA ARG A 90 1.60 8.56 -1.71
C ARG A 90 1.26 9.45 -0.50
N PRO A 91 2.08 10.49 -0.21
CA PRO A 91 1.85 11.39 0.92
C PRO A 91 0.51 12.15 0.83
N TRP A 92 -0.02 12.35 -0.37
CA TRP A 92 -1.34 12.97 -0.59
C TRP A 92 -2.52 12.05 -0.26
N GLY A 93 -2.32 10.73 -0.21
CA GLY A 93 -3.39 9.77 0.12
C GLY A 93 -3.94 9.96 1.53
N TYR A 94 -3.13 10.46 2.47
CA TYR A 94 -3.57 10.72 3.83
C TYR A 94 -4.52 11.92 3.93
N TRP A 95 -4.32 12.96 3.11
CA TRP A 95 -5.24 14.10 3.03
C TRP A 95 -6.60 13.67 2.48
N MET A 96 -6.59 12.80 1.47
CA MET A 96 -7.81 12.20 0.92
C MET A 96 -8.58 11.44 2.01
N GLY A 97 -7.90 10.62 2.81
CA GLY A 97 -8.53 9.91 3.92
C GLY A 97 -9.19 10.85 4.94
N TRP A 98 -8.55 11.97 5.31
CA TRP A 98 -9.18 12.97 6.18
C TRP A 98 -10.45 13.60 5.60
N ILE A 99 -10.46 13.88 4.30
CA ILE A 99 -11.65 14.39 3.61
C ILE A 99 -12.77 13.34 3.66
N LEU A 100 -12.45 12.08 3.36
CA LEU A 100 -13.43 10.99 3.40
C LEU A 100 -13.98 10.74 4.80
N GLN A 101 -13.16 10.85 5.85
CA GLN A 101 -13.64 10.80 7.24
C GLN A 101 -14.69 11.89 7.51
N GLY A 102 -14.44 13.11 7.06
CA GLY A 102 -15.40 14.20 7.16
C GLY A 102 -16.71 13.92 6.42
N VAL A 103 -16.63 13.33 5.22
CA VAL A 103 -17.80 12.94 4.43
C VAL A 103 -18.63 11.85 5.13
N ILE A 104 -17.98 10.83 5.71
CA ILE A 104 -18.66 9.76 6.44
C ILE A 104 -19.38 10.32 7.67
N ILE A 105 -18.69 11.17 8.45
CA ILE A 105 -19.29 11.84 9.62
C ILE A 105 -20.45 12.74 9.21
N ALA A 106 -20.34 13.47 8.10
CA ALA A 106 -21.45 14.26 7.55
C ALA A 106 -22.64 13.38 7.13
N GLY A 107 -22.41 12.12 6.77
CA GLY A 107 -23.47 11.13 6.56
C GLY A 107 -24.37 10.93 7.80
N GLY A 108 -23.86 11.22 9.00
CA GLY A 108 -24.62 11.24 10.25
C GLY A 108 -25.81 12.21 10.28
N VAL A 109 -25.84 13.22 9.40
CA VAL A 109 -26.98 14.15 9.29
C VAL A 109 -28.25 13.42 8.87
N PHE A 110 -28.12 12.35 8.07
CA PHE A 110 -29.25 11.55 7.62
C PHE A 110 -29.63 10.49 8.64
N GLU A 111 -28.63 9.83 9.24
CA GLU A 111 -28.83 8.79 10.23
C GLU A 111 -27.91 9.03 11.44
N PRO A 112 -28.42 9.51 12.58
CA PRO A 112 -27.58 9.92 13.72
C PRO A 112 -26.61 8.85 14.24
N PHE A 113 -26.96 7.57 14.10
CA PHE A 113 -26.06 6.46 14.44
C PHE A 113 -24.72 6.51 13.67
N MET A 114 -24.70 7.07 12.46
CA MET A 114 -23.48 7.20 11.68
C MET A 114 -22.46 8.17 12.28
N TYR A 115 -22.87 9.10 13.15
CA TYR A 115 -21.90 9.89 13.90
C TYR A 115 -21.05 9.02 14.82
N PHE A 116 -21.66 8.05 15.50
CA PHE A 116 -20.93 7.14 16.38
C PHE A 116 -19.95 6.27 15.59
N VAL A 117 -20.42 5.68 14.49
CA VAL A 117 -19.58 4.85 13.61
C VAL A 117 -18.45 5.68 12.99
N GLY A 118 -18.76 6.84 12.42
CA GLY A 118 -17.79 7.73 11.80
C GLY A 118 -16.70 8.19 12.77
N VAL A 119 -17.06 8.54 14.02
CA VAL A 119 -16.07 8.90 15.05
C VAL A 119 -15.18 7.71 15.43
N MET A 120 -15.76 6.51 15.55
CA MET A 120 -14.99 5.30 15.85
C MET A 120 -13.97 5.01 14.74
N PHE A 121 -14.39 5.12 13.48
CA PHE A 121 -13.49 4.94 12.35
C PHE A 121 -12.46 6.05 12.22
N LEU A 122 -12.82 7.30 12.50
CA LEU A 122 -11.88 8.41 12.58
C LEU A 122 -10.82 8.16 13.67
N ALA A 123 -11.20 7.60 14.82
CA ALA A 123 -10.25 7.22 15.86
C ALA A 123 -9.32 6.08 15.39
N CYS A 124 -9.86 5.06 14.72
CA CYS A 124 -9.06 3.99 14.10
C CYS A 124 -8.10 4.53 13.02
N TRP A 125 -8.56 5.47 12.19
CA TRP A 125 -7.76 6.14 11.16
C TRP A 125 -6.63 6.95 11.79
N TRP A 126 -6.95 7.78 12.78
CA TRP A 126 -5.98 8.54 13.55
C TRP A 126 -4.93 7.62 14.16
N TYR A 127 -5.35 6.53 14.80
CA TYR A 127 -4.46 5.55 15.38
C TYR A 127 -3.56 4.90 14.32
N ALA A 128 -4.14 4.44 13.21
CA ALA A 128 -3.41 3.85 12.09
C ALA A 128 -2.35 4.81 11.54
N VAL A 129 -2.70 6.09 11.38
CA VAL A 129 -1.76 7.13 10.91
C VAL A 129 -0.68 7.36 11.96
N VAL A 130 -1.01 7.69 13.20
CA VAL A 130 -0.02 8.09 14.24
C VAL A 130 0.86 6.92 14.66
N LYS A 131 0.27 5.81 15.11
CA LYS A 131 1.03 4.64 15.56
C LYS A 131 1.70 3.91 14.43
N GLY A 132 1.08 3.88 13.25
CA GLY A 132 1.73 3.39 12.06
C GLY A 132 3.02 4.15 11.75
N ARG A 133 3.14 5.47 12.05
CA ARG A 133 4.44 6.17 11.86
C ARG A 133 5.52 5.72 12.81
N GLN A 134 5.15 5.41 14.05
CA GLN A 134 6.09 5.01 15.08
C GLN A 134 6.67 3.63 14.77
N LEU A 135 5.80 2.64 14.52
CA LEU A 135 6.23 1.27 14.20
C LEU A 135 7.03 1.20 12.90
N ASP A 136 6.68 2.00 11.89
CA ASP A 136 7.39 1.98 10.60
C ASP A 136 8.82 2.51 10.71
N ARG A 137 9.07 3.46 11.62
CA ARG A 137 10.42 3.97 11.92
C ARG A 137 11.28 2.90 12.57
N GLU A 138 10.77 2.27 13.63
CA GLU A 138 11.47 1.21 14.35
C GLU A 138 11.80 0.02 13.44
N LYS A 139 10.85 -0.39 12.59
CA LYS A 139 11.03 -1.49 11.64
C LYS A 139 12.06 -1.17 10.56
N MET A 140 12.08 0.08 10.07
CA MET A 140 13.06 0.55 9.09
C MET A 140 14.47 0.68 9.69
N GLU A 141 14.58 1.09 10.96
CA GLU A 141 15.87 1.16 11.66
C GLU A 141 16.49 -0.22 11.85
N ARG A 142 15.71 -1.22 12.29
CA ARG A 142 16.16 -2.61 12.41
C ARG A 142 16.61 -3.18 11.07
N TRP A 143 15.83 -2.95 10.01
CA TRP A 143 16.17 -3.39 8.66
C TRP A 143 17.52 -2.84 8.18
N ARG A 144 17.76 -1.53 8.38
CA ARG A 144 19.03 -0.90 8.00
C ARG A 144 20.21 -1.39 8.83
N ALA A 145 20.00 -1.78 10.08
CA ALA A 145 21.04 -2.37 10.92
C ALA A 145 21.42 -3.77 10.43
N GLU A 146 20.43 -4.60 10.06
CA GLU A 146 20.66 -5.92 9.45
C GLU A 146 21.41 -5.81 8.11
N GLU A 147 21.05 -4.87 7.25
CA GLU A 147 21.77 -4.61 5.99
C GLU A 147 23.23 -4.19 6.19
N ARG A 148 23.51 -3.36 7.22
CA ARG A 148 24.89 -2.95 7.55
C ARG A 148 25.72 -4.13 8.05
N LEU A 149 25.16 -4.93 8.96
CA LEU A 149 25.82 -6.13 9.48
C LEU A 149 26.08 -7.16 8.37
N ALA A 150 25.14 -7.33 7.43
CA ALA A 150 25.32 -8.19 6.28
C ALA A 150 26.44 -7.69 5.34
N ALA A 151 26.52 -6.38 5.09
CA ALA A 151 27.59 -5.77 4.30
C ALA A 151 28.97 -5.87 4.99
N GLU A 152 29.01 -5.78 6.32
CA GLU A 152 30.21 -5.97 7.15
C GLU A 152 30.62 -7.44 7.31
N ALA A 153 29.72 -8.39 7.04
CA ALA A 153 30.02 -9.83 7.01
C ALA A 153 30.50 -10.32 5.62
N GLU A 154 30.28 -9.54 4.56
CA GLU A 154 30.83 -9.78 3.20
C GLU A 154 32.29 -9.36 2.88
N PRO A 155 33.18 -8.86 3.77
CA PRO A 155 34.57 -8.50 3.43
C PRO A 155 35.56 -9.68 3.40
N GLY A 156 35.11 -10.91 3.07
CA GLY A 156 36.00 -12.07 3.12
C GLY A 156 35.49 -13.36 2.47
N ARG A 157 35.12 -13.34 1.18
CA ARG A 157 35.06 -14.59 0.39
C ARG A 157 36.32 -14.79 -0.48
N PRO A 158 37.48 -15.18 0.09
CA PRO A 158 38.49 -15.94 -0.64
C PRO A 158 38.33 -17.42 -0.28
N GLU A 159 37.44 -18.17 -0.93
CA GLU A 159 37.42 -19.64 -0.72
C GLU A 159 36.85 -20.46 -1.89
N THR A 160 36.74 -19.89 -3.08
CA THR A 160 36.51 -20.67 -4.31
C THR A 160 37.72 -20.66 -5.26
N GLU A 161 38.78 -19.92 -4.94
CA GLU A 161 40.00 -19.87 -5.76
C GLU A 161 41.01 -20.99 -5.39
N HIS A 162 40.80 -21.69 -4.28
CA HIS A 162 41.70 -22.77 -3.84
C HIS A 162 41.37 -24.15 -4.40
N MET A 163 40.15 -24.41 -4.90
CA MET A 163 39.84 -25.71 -5.51
C MET A 163 40.34 -25.88 -6.94
N HIS A 164 40.60 -24.79 -7.68
CA HIS A 164 41.07 -24.89 -9.07
C HIS A 164 42.60 -24.98 -9.22
N ARG A 165 43.35 -24.81 -8.12
CA ARG A 165 44.82 -24.83 -8.10
C ARG A 165 45.41 -26.19 -7.72
N GLU A 166 44.61 -27.13 -7.20
CA GLU A 166 45.10 -28.47 -6.84
C GLU A 166 44.96 -29.52 -7.97
N GLU A 167 44.35 -29.16 -9.10
CA GLU A 167 44.21 -30.06 -10.27
C GLU A 167 45.23 -29.78 -11.41
N SER A 168 46.36 -29.10 -11.13
CA SER A 168 47.44 -28.87 -12.09
C SER A 168 48.66 -29.75 -11.86
#